data_AF-A0A316SI23-F1
#
_entry.id   AF-A0A316SI23-F1
#
_cell.length_a   1.000
_cell.length_b   1.000
_cell.length_c   1.000
_cell.angle_alpha   90.00
_cell.angle_beta   90.00
_cell.angle_gamma   90.00
#
_symmetry.space_group_name_H-M   'P 1'
#
loop_
_entity.id
_entity.type
_entity.pdbx_description
1 polymer ?
#
loop_
_entity_poly.entity_id
_entity_poly.type
_entity_poly.pdbx_seq_one_letter_code
_entity_poly.pdbx_strand_id
1 'polypeptide(L)'
;MVFITNVMTNSNSKGSYTYYLDEKLSSSHSEIEIDLLNLVVSKLSKNSQFIYTTHNNEVLNLNVPSHSFLFLSKKGNYVEAYQPEKMSFNKNDRTLFSYVKNNMFGTVPDTDYLTELLLDDFNERN
;
A
#
# COMPACT_ATOMS: atom_id res chain seq x y z
N MET A 1 -6.13 -19.25 2.01
CA MET A 1 -7.33 -19.67 2.77
C MET A 1 -7.12 -19.68 4.29
N VAL A 2 -6.09 -20.35 4.84
CA VAL A 2 -5.86 -20.45 6.31
C VAL A 2 -5.81 -19.09 7.03
N PHE A 3 -5.15 -18.08 6.45
CA PHE A 3 -5.09 -16.74 7.04
C PHE A 3 -6.48 -16.14 7.29
N ILE A 4 -7.33 -16.15 6.27
CA ILE A 4 -8.69 -15.60 6.34
C ILE A 4 -9.50 -16.37 7.37
N THR A 5 -9.41 -17.70 7.37
CA THR A 5 -10.07 -18.55 8.36
C THR A 5 -9.69 -18.15 9.77
N ASN A 6 -8.41 -17.89 10.05
CA ASN A 6 -7.95 -17.46 11.38
C ASN A 6 -8.49 -16.08 11.77
N VAL A 7 -8.55 -15.13 10.83
CA VAL A 7 -9.17 -13.82 11.09
C VAL A 7 -10.65 -14.00 11.43
N MET A 8 -11.38 -14.83 10.65
CA MET A 8 -12.80 -15.07 10.87
C MET A 8 -13.08 -15.77 12.20
N THR A 9 -12.32 -16.79 12.58
CA THR A 9 -12.55 -17.53 13.84
C THR A 9 -12.28 -16.66 15.06
N ASN A 10 -11.28 -15.81 15.00
CA ASN A 10 -10.90 -14.94 16.10
C ASN A 10 -11.73 -13.65 16.18
N SER A 11 -12.53 -13.32 15.15
CA SER A 11 -13.35 -12.10 15.11
C SER A 11 -14.26 -11.89 16.33
N ASN A 12 -14.82 -12.98 16.85
CA ASN A 12 -15.74 -12.97 18.02
C ASN A 12 -15.03 -13.23 19.36
N SER A 13 -13.72 -13.44 19.34
CA SER A 13 -12.96 -13.70 20.57
C SER A 13 -12.63 -12.38 21.27
N LYS A 14 -12.51 -12.42 22.61
CA LYS A 14 -12.06 -11.27 23.41
C LYS A 14 -10.53 -11.05 23.32
N GLY A 15 -9.84 -11.84 22.51
CA GLY A 15 -8.39 -11.78 22.36
C GLY A 15 -7.93 -10.59 21.52
N SER A 16 -6.69 -10.20 21.75
CA SER A 16 -5.94 -9.23 20.97
C SER A 16 -5.00 -10.00 20.04
N TYR A 17 -5.12 -9.81 18.73
CA TYR A 17 -4.29 -10.50 17.75
C TYR A 17 -3.59 -9.51 16.82
N THR A 18 -2.37 -9.84 16.43
CA THR A 18 -1.64 -9.11 15.39
C THR A 18 -1.55 -9.99 14.17
N TYR A 19 -2.19 -9.56 13.08
CA TYR A 19 -2.13 -10.20 11.78
C TYR A 19 -1.11 -9.47 10.92
N TYR A 20 -0.24 -10.23 10.26
CA TYR A 20 0.72 -9.70 9.30
C TYR A 20 0.61 -10.47 7.99
N LEU A 21 0.56 -9.74 6.88
CA LEU A 21 0.52 -10.30 5.54
C LEU A 21 1.43 -9.49 4.62
N ASP A 22 2.41 -10.15 4.03
CA ASP A 22 3.43 -9.52 3.19
C ASP A 22 3.28 -9.92 1.73
N GLU A 23 2.83 -8.99 0.89
CA GLU A 23 2.78 -9.05 -0.58
C GLU A 23 2.27 -10.38 -1.19
N LYS A 24 1.47 -11.16 -0.43
CA LYS A 24 1.00 -12.49 -0.87
C LYS A 24 -0.12 -12.45 -1.90
N LEU A 25 -0.58 -11.25 -2.28
CA LEU A 25 -1.72 -11.05 -3.18
C LEU A 25 -1.34 -10.37 -4.50
N SER A 26 -0.06 -10.02 -4.71
CA SER A 26 0.41 -9.28 -5.90
C SER A 26 0.22 -10.02 -7.23
N SER A 27 0.01 -11.35 -7.21
CA SER A 27 -0.34 -12.14 -8.40
C SER A 27 -1.84 -12.16 -8.71
N SER A 28 -2.69 -11.57 -7.85
CA SER A 28 -4.14 -11.50 -8.02
C SER A 28 -4.54 -10.17 -8.68
N HIS A 29 -5.70 -10.14 -9.35
CA HIS A 29 -6.27 -8.87 -9.80
C HIS A 29 -6.47 -7.92 -8.61
N SER A 30 -6.10 -6.65 -8.77
CA SER A 30 -6.19 -5.63 -7.70
C SER A 30 -7.57 -5.55 -7.04
N GLU A 31 -8.65 -5.82 -7.78
CA GLU A 31 -10.01 -5.89 -7.25
C GLU A 31 -10.17 -6.97 -6.16
N ILE A 32 -9.60 -8.16 -6.38
CA ILE A 32 -9.66 -9.26 -5.41
C ILE A 32 -8.87 -8.91 -4.15
N GLU A 33 -7.74 -8.24 -4.28
CA GLU A 33 -6.93 -7.76 -3.16
C GLU A 33 -7.73 -6.75 -2.33
N ILE A 34 -8.37 -5.77 -2.97
CA ILE A 34 -9.21 -4.77 -2.30
C ILE A 34 -10.38 -5.43 -1.55
N ASP A 35 -11.12 -6.32 -2.20
CA ASP A 35 -12.26 -7.02 -1.59
C ASP A 35 -11.84 -7.86 -0.39
N LEU A 36 -10.68 -8.53 -0.50
CA LEU A 36 -10.13 -9.32 0.58
C LEU A 36 -9.71 -8.45 1.76
N LEU A 37 -9.03 -7.33 1.51
CA LEU A 37 -8.63 -6.39 2.56
C LEU A 37 -9.85 -5.80 3.27
N ASN A 38 -10.89 -5.40 2.51
CA ASN A 38 -12.17 -4.95 3.06
C ASN A 38 -12.80 -6.01 3.97
N LEU A 39 -12.80 -7.28 3.55
CA LEU A 39 -13.32 -8.39 4.35
C LEU A 39 -12.53 -8.54 5.66
N VAL A 40 -11.19 -8.55 5.60
CA VAL A 40 -10.32 -8.68 6.78
C VAL A 40 -10.56 -7.52 7.76
N VAL A 41 -10.58 -6.28 7.27
CA VAL A 41 -10.85 -5.09 8.10
C VAL A 41 -12.22 -5.16 8.76
N SER A 42 -13.26 -5.60 8.03
CA SER A 42 -14.62 -5.72 8.57
C SER A 42 -14.78 -6.79 9.66
N LYS A 43 -13.83 -7.72 9.76
CA LYS A 43 -13.87 -8.87 10.69
C LYS A 43 -12.78 -8.80 11.74
N LEU A 44 -11.97 -7.75 11.73
CA LEU A 44 -10.92 -7.52 12.71
C LEU A 44 -11.56 -7.26 14.08
N SER A 45 -11.12 -7.98 15.12
CA SER A 45 -11.63 -7.73 16.48
C SER A 45 -11.14 -6.37 16.99
N LYS A 46 -11.89 -5.74 17.91
CA LYS A 46 -11.64 -4.36 18.39
C LYS A 46 -10.21 -4.09 18.87
N ASN A 47 -9.55 -5.10 19.43
CA ASN A 47 -8.20 -4.99 19.98
C ASN A 47 -7.14 -5.64 19.09
N SER A 48 -7.50 -6.01 17.86
CA SER A 48 -6.55 -6.60 16.92
C SER A 48 -5.98 -5.57 15.97
N GLN A 49 -4.76 -5.82 15.50
CA GLN A 49 -4.10 -5.04 14.45
C GLN A 49 -3.88 -5.91 13.24
N PHE A 50 -4.03 -5.32 12.06
CA PHE A 50 -3.69 -5.94 10.79
C PHE A 50 -2.67 -5.07 10.08
N ILE A 51 -1.49 -5.64 9.82
CA ILE A 51 -0.39 -4.99 9.10
C ILE A 51 -0.28 -5.67 7.74
N TYR A 52 -0.44 -4.88 6.68
CA TYR A 52 -0.37 -5.34 5.31
C TYR A 52 0.67 -4.54 4.54
N THR A 53 1.57 -5.23 3.86
CA THR A 53 2.57 -4.63 2.97
C THR A 53 2.28 -5.01 1.52
N THR A 54 2.26 -4.02 0.64
CA THR A 54 1.98 -4.18 -0.79
C THR A 54 2.63 -3.07 -1.61
N HIS A 55 2.91 -3.36 -2.87
CA HIS A 55 3.28 -2.38 -3.89
C HIS A 55 2.06 -1.91 -4.70
N ASN A 56 0.87 -2.48 -4.47
CA ASN A 56 -0.34 -2.14 -5.20
C ASN A 56 -0.93 -0.81 -4.68
N ASN A 57 -0.84 0.25 -5.48
CA ASN A 57 -1.40 1.55 -5.12
C ASN A 57 -2.93 1.59 -5.11
N GLU A 58 -3.60 0.58 -5.69
CA GLU A 58 -5.06 0.49 -5.69
C GLU A 58 -5.63 0.30 -4.28
N VAL A 59 -4.83 -0.18 -3.31
CA VAL A 59 -5.25 -0.28 -1.90
C VAL A 59 -5.55 1.08 -1.26
N LEU A 60 -5.09 2.18 -1.86
CA LEU A 60 -5.41 3.54 -1.41
C LEU A 60 -6.89 3.89 -1.65
N ASN A 61 -7.60 3.11 -2.46
CA ASN A 61 -9.04 3.23 -2.68
C ASN A 61 -9.87 2.56 -1.57
N LEU A 62 -9.23 1.89 -0.60
CA LEU A 62 -9.92 1.37 0.58
C LEU A 62 -10.53 2.52 1.37
N ASN A 63 -11.76 2.33 1.87
CA ASN A 63 -12.45 3.29 2.72
C ASN A 63 -11.96 3.24 4.17
N VAL A 64 -10.66 3.47 4.37
CA VAL A 64 -10.00 3.50 5.69
C VAL A 64 -9.42 4.90 5.96
N PRO A 65 -9.23 5.29 7.22
CA PRO A 65 -8.61 6.57 7.55
C PRO A 65 -7.22 6.75 6.94
N SER A 66 -6.84 7.99 6.62
CA SER A 66 -5.52 8.29 6.04
C SER A 66 -4.34 7.91 6.95
N HIS A 67 -4.55 7.91 8.27
CA HIS A 67 -3.55 7.46 9.25
C HIS A 67 -3.37 5.93 9.30
N SER A 68 -4.19 5.17 8.56
CA SER A 68 -4.01 3.73 8.39
C SER A 68 -2.93 3.38 7.36
N PHE A 69 -2.42 4.36 6.62
CA PHE A 69 -1.37 4.17 5.63
C PHE A 69 -0.01 4.65 6.14
N LEU A 70 1.03 3.91 5.76
CA LEU A 70 2.44 4.27 5.98
C LEU A 70 3.19 4.01 4.68
N PHE A 71 3.82 5.05 4.13
CA PHE A 71 4.63 4.91 2.92
C PHE A 71 6.09 4.77 3.26
N LEU A 72 6.78 3.86 2.57
CA LEU A 72 8.20 3.60 2.76
C LEU A 72 8.95 3.97 1.48
N SER A 73 9.96 4.82 1.58
CA SER A 73 10.83 5.22 0.47
C SER A 73 12.27 4.88 0.77
N LYS A 74 12.95 4.20 -0.16
CA LYS A 74 14.37 3.92 -0.05
C LYS A 74 15.18 5.12 -0.55
N LYS A 75 16.06 5.66 0.30
CA LYS A 75 16.97 6.76 -0.02
C LYS A 75 18.40 6.29 0.25
N GLY A 76 19.10 5.85 -0.80
CA GLY A 76 20.45 5.27 -0.68
C GLY A 76 20.48 4.09 0.30
N ASN A 77 21.12 4.29 1.45
CA ASN A 77 21.34 3.27 2.48
C ASN A 77 20.29 3.26 3.62
N TYR A 78 19.28 4.11 3.56
CA TYR A 78 18.23 4.19 4.58
C TYR A 78 16.82 4.18 3.98
N VAL A 79 15.83 3.93 4.83
CA VAL A 79 14.40 3.94 4.46
C VAL A 79 13.72 5.04 5.26
N GLU A 80 13.04 5.94 4.56
CA GLU A 80 12.19 6.97 5.16
C GLU A 80 10.74 6.48 5.22
N ALA A 81 10.08 6.77 6.34
CA ALA A 81 8.69 6.43 6.57
C ALA A 81 7.83 7.69 6.61
N TYR A 82 6.83 7.75 5.74
CA TYR A 82 5.94 8.90 5.57
C TYR A 82 4.53 8.56 6.07
N GLN A 83 4.06 9.34 7.04
CA GLN A 83 2.70 9.25 7.57
C GLN A 83 1.84 10.35 6.96
N PRO A 84 0.75 10.01 6.24
CA PRO A 84 -0.05 11.00 5.53
C PRO A 84 -0.63 12.10 6.41
N GLU A 85 -1.05 11.75 7.63
CA GLU A 85 -1.67 12.68 8.57
C GLU A 85 -0.80 13.90 8.89
N LYS A 86 0.53 13.73 8.89
CA LYS A 86 1.50 14.78 9.22
C LYS A 86 1.72 15.80 8.09
N MET A 87 1.19 15.55 6.90
CA MET A 87 1.38 16.39 5.72
C MET A 87 0.25 17.41 5.48
N SER A 88 -0.65 17.61 6.45
CA SER A 88 -1.71 18.63 6.40
C SER A 88 -2.54 18.59 5.11
N PHE A 89 -2.97 17.39 4.69
CA PHE A 89 -3.81 17.25 3.50
C PHE A 89 -5.16 17.95 3.69
N ASN A 90 -5.42 18.97 2.87
CA ASN A 90 -6.71 19.65 2.86
C ASN A 90 -7.80 18.67 2.39
N LYS A 91 -8.81 18.47 3.25
CA LYS A 91 -9.93 17.54 3.10
C LYS A 91 -10.73 17.67 1.79
N ASN A 92 -10.52 18.76 1.05
CA ASN A 92 -11.31 19.15 -0.12
C ASN A 92 -10.63 18.88 -1.46
N ASP A 93 -9.34 18.55 -1.51
CA ASP A 93 -8.68 18.35 -2.79
C ASP A 93 -7.61 17.26 -2.73
N ARG A 94 -7.87 16.21 -3.52
CA ARG A 94 -6.98 15.11 -3.92
C ARG A 94 -7.00 13.91 -2.97
N THR A 95 -7.52 12.79 -3.50
CA THR A 95 -7.38 11.46 -2.90
C THR A 95 -5.90 11.16 -2.67
N LEU A 96 -5.56 10.43 -1.59
CA LEU A 96 -4.18 10.02 -1.27
C LEU A 96 -3.48 9.36 -2.47
N PHE A 97 -4.26 8.66 -3.29
CA PHE A 97 -3.87 8.10 -4.58
C PHE A 97 -3.16 9.10 -5.51
N SER A 98 -3.65 10.34 -5.60
CA SER A 98 -3.06 11.37 -6.46
C SER A 98 -1.67 11.79 -5.97
N TYR A 99 -1.44 11.85 -4.65
CA TYR A 99 -0.14 12.20 -4.10
C TYR A 99 0.91 11.11 -4.36
N VAL A 100 0.50 9.85 -4.24
CA VAL A 100 1.36 8.70 -4.55
C VAL A 100 1.71 8.67 -6.03
N LYS A 101 0.73 8.89 -6.92
CA LYS A 101 0.97 8.95 -8.37
C LYS A 101 1.90 10.08 -8.80
N ASN A 102 1.85 11.22 -8.10
CA ASN A 102 2.77 12.34 -8.32
C ASN A 102 4.11 12.17 -7.59
N ASN A 103 4.43 10.97 -7.10
CA ASN A 103 5.67 10.63 -6.41
C ASN A 103 6.00 11.53 -5.19
N MET A 104 4.99 12.09 -4.53
CA MET A 104 5.19 13.00 -3.38
C MET A 104 5.84 12.30 -2.17
N PHE A 105 5.78 10.97 -2.14
CA PHE A 105 6.36 10.14 -1.08
C PHE A 105 7.66 9.44 -1.51
N GLY A 106 8.16 9.65 -2.74
CA GLY A 106 9.35 8.96 -3.24
C GLY A 106 9.19 7.44 -3.34
N THR A 107 7.96 6.95 -3.54
CA THR A 107 7.63 5.52 -3.61
C THR A 107 7.68 4.95 -5.02
N VAL A 108 7.76 5.81 -6.04
CA VAL A 108 7.85 5.40 -7.44
C VAL A 108 9.32 5.08 -7.77
N PRO A 109 9.60 3.97 -8.49
CA PRO A 109 10.97 3.63 -8.90
C PRO A 109 11.56 4.70 -9.84
N ASP A 110 12.87 4.89 -9.73
CA ASP A 110 13.65 5.73 -10.64
C ASP A 110 13.76 5.05 -12.02
N THR A 111 13.35 5.76 -13.07
CA THR A 111 13.34 5.29 -14.47
C THR A 111 14.28 6.11 -15.36
N ASP A 112 15.10 6.99 -14.81
CA ASP A 112 15.94 7.90 -15.59
C ASP A 112 16.95 7.12 -16.45
N TYR A 113 17.58 6.09 -15.88
CA TYR A 113 18.50 5.20 -16.61
C TYR A 113 17.83 4.44 -17.77
N LEU A 114 16.57 4.01 -17.59
CA LEU A 114 15.81 3.37 -18.67
C LEU A 114 15.54 4.37 -19.81
N THR A 115 15.29 5.64 -19.45
CA THR A 115 15.03 6.70 -20.42
C THR A 115 16.29 7.00 -21.23
N GLU A 116 17.45 7.06 -20.58
CA GLU A 116 18.75 7.21 -21.26
C GLU A 116 19.02 6.07 -22.25
N LEU A 117 18.86 4.81 -21.82
CA LEU A 117 19.05 3.65 -22.69
C LEU A 117 18.09 3.63 -23.89
N LEU A 118 16.84 4.06 -23.69
CA LEU A 118 15.88 4.16 -24.79
C LEU A 118 16.30 5.23 -25.79
N LEU A 119 16.74 6.40 -25.31
CA LEU A 119 17.22 7.48 -26.17
C LEU A 119 18.44 7.08 -27.00
N ASP A 120 19.39 6.35 -26.40
CA ASP A 120 20.56 5.84 -27.10
C ASP A 120 20.19 4.86 -28.22
N ASP A 121 19.31 3.88 -27.96
CA ASP A 121 18.80 2.94 -28.98
C ASP A 121 18.01 3.65 -30.09
N PHE A 122 17.25 4.71 -29.77
CA PHE A 122 16.59 5.55 -30.78
C PHE A 122 17.60 6.32 -31.65
N ASN A 123 18.71 6.80 -31.07
CA ASN A 123 19.75 7.52 -31.79
C ASN A 123 20.60 6.59 -32.67
N GLU A 124 20.82 5.34 -32.27
CA GLU A 124 21.57 4.36 -33.08
C GLU A 124 20.78 3.84 -34.29
N ARG A 125 19.45 3.98 -34.29
CA ARG A 125 18.55 3.52 -35.38
C ARG A 125 18.22 4.59 -36.42
N ASN A 126 18.61 5.85 -36.19
CA ASN A 126 18.39 6.99 -37.10
C ASN A 126 19.71 7.55 -37.63
#